data_AF-A0A6J4L8C2-F1
#
_entry.id   AF-A0A6J4L8C2-F1
#
_cell.length_a   1.000
_cell.length_b   1.000
_cell.length_c   1.000
_cell.angle_alpha   90.00
_cell.angle_beta   90.00
_cell.angle_gamma   90.00
#
_symmetry.space_group_name_H-M   'P 1'
#
loop_
_entity.id
_entity.type
_entity.pdbx_description
1 polymer ?
#
loop_
_entity_poly.entity_id
_entity_poly.type
_entity_poly.pdbx_seq_one_letter_code
_entity_poly.pdbx_strand_id
1 'polypeptide(L)' 'MLEDLLNLGPTSAGWLRGVGIASYDDLERLGSVEAFLLVADARPEVSLNLLYALEGALRDVRWDLLPPEDRADLRRRAGR' A
#
# COMPACT_ATOMS: atom_id res chain seq x y z
N MET A 1 14.03 -5.31 -2.56
CA MET A 1 13.02 -6.04 -1.74
C MET A 1 11.88 -5.07 -1.41
N LEU A 2 10.75 -5.54 -0.87
CA LEU A 2 9.60 -4.65 -0.58
C LEU A 2 9.96 -3.52 0.40
N GLU A 3 10.80 -3.80 1.39
CA GLU A 3 11.32 -2.87 2.40
C GLU A 3 12.34 -1.86 1.85
N ASP A 4 12.80 -2.04 0.61
CA ASP A 4 13.67 -1.08 -0.08
C ASP A 4 12.87 -0.11 -0.96
N LEU A 5 11.56 -0.37 -1.16
CA LEU A 5 10.70 0.49 -1.95
C LEU A 5 10.41 1.78 -1.19
N LEU A 6 10.33 2.89 -1.93
CA LEU A 6 9.96 4.17 -1.37
C LEU A 6 8.63 4.04 -0.59
N ASN A 7 8.60 4.61 0.62
CA ASN A 7 7.47 4.57 1.56
C ASN A 7 7.24 3.24 2.30
N LEU A 8 7.92 2.15 1.95
CA LEU A 8 7.74 0.86 2.62
C LEU A 8 8.93 0.55 3.53
N GLY A 9 8.63 0.23 4.78
CA GLY A 9 9.63 -0.21 5.76
C GLY A 9 9.48 -1.70 6.08
N PRO A 10 10.35 -2.26 6.93
CA PRO A 10 10.32 -3.68 7.30
C PRO A 10 8.96 -4.14 7.84
N THR A 11 8.27 -3.28 8.59
CA THR A 11 6.95 -3.58 9.15
C THR A 11 5.88 -3.76 8.06
N SER A 12 5.74 -2.79 7.14
CA SER A 12 4.76 -2.89 6.06
C SER A 12 5.10 -4.00 5.07
N ALA A 13 6.39 -4.22 4.78
CA ALA A 13 6.85 -5.36 4.00
C ALA A 13 6.51 -6.70 4.68
N GLY A 14 6.62 -6.79 6.01
CA GLY A 14 6.20 -7.96 6.78
C GLY A 14 4.69 -8.22 6.70
N TRP A 15 3.87 -7.15 6.74
CA TRP A 15 2.42 -7.28 6.57
C TRP A 15 2.04 -7.76 5.17
N LEU A 16 2.64 -7.20 4.13
CA LEU A 16 2.43 -7.60 2.74
C LEU A 16 2.76 -9.08 2.53
N ARG A 17 3.91 -9.54 3.03
CA ARG A 17 4.29 -10.96 2.96
C ARG A 17 3.30 -11.85 3.69
N GLY A 18 2.79 -11.40 4.83
CA GLY A 18 1.78 -12.13 5.61
C GLY A 18 0.48 -12.38 4.85
N VAL A 19 0.17 -11.58 3.82
CA VAL A 19 -1.00 -11.75 2.95
C VAL A 19 -0.65 -12.25 1.55
N GLY A 20 0.57 -12.76 1.36
CA GLY A 20 1.01 -13.37 0.10
C GLY A 20 1.58 -12.41 -0.94
N ILE A 21 1.86 -11.16 -0.59
CA ILE A 21 2.52 -10.17 -1.46
C ILE A 21 4.01 -10.12 -1.09
N ALA A 22 4.86 -10.79 -1.87
CA ALA A 22 6.26 -10.99 -1.52
C ALA A 22 7.24 -10.12 -2.32
N SER A 23 6.79 -9.57 -3.46
CA SER A 23 7.61 -8.84 -4.41
C SER A 23 6.93 -7.55 -4.90
N TYR A 24 7.72 -6.68 -5.54
CA TYR A 24 7.18 -5.52 -6.25
C TYR A 24 6.21 -5.97 -7.35
N ASP A 25 6.55 -6.99 -8.12
CA ASP A 25 5.71 -7.52 -9.21
C ASP A 25 4.35 -8.02 -8.69
N ASP A 26 4.31 -8.63 -7.50
CA ASP A 26 3.04 -9.00 -6.85
C ASP A 26 2.20 -7.76 -6.52
N LEU A 27 2.84 -6.74 -5.93
CA LEU A 27 2.21 -5.48 -5.56
C LEU A 27 1.72 -4.72 -6.80
N GLU A 28 2.50 -4.68 -7.87
CA GLU A 28 2.16 -4.02 -9.14
C GLU A 28 0.98 -4.72 -9.82
N ARG A 29 1.02 -6.06 -9.89
CA ARG A 29 -0.06 -6.86 -10.47
C ARG A 29 -1.38 -6.70 -9.72
N LEU A 30 -1.32 -6.58 -8.40
CA LEU A 30 -2.50 -6.47 -7.55
C LEU A 30 -3.03 -5.03 -7.45
N GLY A 31 -2.12 -4.06 -7.41
CA GLY A 31 -2.39 -2.66 -7.14
C GLY A 31 -2.51 -2.32 -5.66
N SER A 32 -2.34 -1.04 -5.33
CA SER A 32 -2.29 -0.52 -3.96
C SER A 32 -3.57 -0.75 -3.14
N VAL A 33 -4.74 -0.57 -3.76
CA VAL A 33 -6.05 -0.68 -3.08
C VAL A 33 -6.29 -2.12 -2.64
N GLU A 34 -6.13 -3.08 -3.54
CA GLU A 34 -6.38 -4.49 -3.24
C GLU A 34 -5.33 -5.04 -2.27
N ALA A 35 -4.06 -4.66 -2.44
CA ALA A 35 -3.01 -4.97 -1.47
C ALA A 35 -3.34 -4.44 -0.06
N PHE A 36 -3.83 -3.20 0.03
CA PHE A 36 -4.28 -2.61 1.28
C PHE A 36 -5.46 -3.38 1.88
N LEU A 37 -6.46 -3.76 1.08
CA LEU A 37 -7.65 -4.48 1.56
C LEU A 37 -7.28 -5.85 2.14
N LEU A 38 -6.40 -6.60 1.47
CA LEU A 38 -5.89 -7.88 2.01
C LEU A 38 -5.19 -7.70 3.36
N VAL A 39 -4.33 -6.68 3.48
CA VAL A 39 -3.68 -6.39 4.76
C VAL A 39 -4.69 -5.93 5.81
N ALA A 40 -5.67 -5.11 5.44
CA ALA A 40 -6.67 -4.58 6.36
C ALA A 40 -7.66 -5.65 6.86
N ASP A 41 -7.94 -6.68 6.05
CA ASP A 41 -8.73 -7.85 6.45
C ASP A 41 -7.99 -8.67 7.52
N ALA A 42 -6.68 -8.88 7.32
CA ALA A 42 -5.83 -9.57 8.30
C ALA A 42 -5.49 -8.72 9.54
N ARG A 43 -5.49 -7.38 9.41
CA ARG A 43 -5.06 -6.41 10.43
C ARG A 43 -5.95 -5.17 10.42
N PRO A 44 -7.10 -5.19 11.11
CA PRO A 44 -8.06 -4.09 11.11
C PRO A 44 -7.52 -2.74 11.61
N GLU A 45 -6.40 -2.75 12.35
CA GLU A 45 -5.74 -1.56 12.89
C GLU A 45 -4.90 -0.77 11.87
N VAL A 46 -4.67 -1.30 10.65
CA VAL A 46 -3.88 -0.59 9.64
C VAL A 46 -4.60 0.67 9.16
N SER A 47 -3.84 1.75 9.07
CA SER A 47 -4.38 3.05 8.65
C SER A 47 -4.27 3.27 7.15
N LEU A 48 -4.98 4.29 6.67
CA LEU A 48 -4.90 4.76 5.28
C LEU A 48 -3.49 5.20 4.85
N ASN A 49 -2.57 5.46 5.80
CA ASN A 49 -1.19 5.74 5.44
C ASN A 49 -0.53 4.55 4.74
N LEU A 50 -0.93 3.31 5.08
CA LEU A 50 -0.45 2.14 4.35
C LEU A 50 -0.92 2.19 2.90
N LEU A 51 -2.20 2.47 2.65
CA LEU A 51 -2.75 2.62 1.30
C LEU A 51 -1.95 3.63 0.47
N TYR A 52 -1.67 4.81 1.03
CA TYR A 52 -0.90 5.84 0.32
C TYR A 52 0.57 5.45 0.15
N ALA A 53 1.17 4.76 1.11
CA ALA A 53 2.52 4.26 0.99
C ALA A 53 2.65 3.23 -0.14
N LEU A 54 1.67 2.34 -0.30
CA LEU A 54 1.64 1.37 -1.39
C LEU A 54 1.50 2.06 -2.75
N GLU A 55 0.60 3.04 -2.88
CA GLU A 55 0.48 3.80 -4.13
C GLU A 55 1.75 4.60 -4.44
N GLY A 56 2.32 5.24 -3.42
CA GLY A 56 3.57 5.97 -3.56
C GLY A 56 4.74 5.06 -3.98
N ALA A 57 4.80 3.84 -3.44
CA ALA A 57 5.78 2.83 -3.83
C ALA A 57 5.63 2.41 -5.30
N LEU A 58 4.39 2.20 -5.76
CA LEU A 58 4.11 1.84 -7.16
C LEU A 58 4.46 2.96 -8.13
N ARG A 59 4.21 4.22 -7.74
CA ARG A 59 4.47 5.40 -8.56
C ARG A 59 5.89 5.97 -8.41
N ASP A 60 6.70 5.39 -7.54
CA ASP A 60 8.01 5.91 -7.13
C ASP A 60 7.96 7.40 -6.70
N VAL A 61 6.94 7.76 -5.92
CA VAL A 61 6.77 9.09 -5.33
C VAL A 61 6.57 8.98 -3.82
N ARG A 62 7.04 9.98 -3.07
CA ARG A 62 6.74 10.02 -1.64
C ARG A 62 5.23 10.13 -1.44
N TRP A 63 4.68 9.36 -0.51
CA TRP A 63 3.23 9.27 -0.31
C TRP A 63 2.58 10.62 0.08
N ASP A 64 3.35 11.52 0.70
CA ASP A 64 2.91 12.87 1.09
C ASP A 64 2.78 13.83 -0.10
N LEU A 65 3.41 13.50 -1.22
CA LEU A 65 3.34 14.24 -2.49
C LEU A 65 2.21 13.76 -3.41
N LEU A 66 1.48 12.71 -3.02
CA LEU A 66 0.29 12.28 -3.75
C LEU A 66 -0.76 13.41 -3.72
N PRO A 67 -1.28 13.83 -4.90
CA PRO A 67 -2.31 14.85 -4.97
C PRO A 67 -3.50 14.53 -4.06
N PRO A 68 -4.13 15.54 -3.42
CA PRO A 68 -5.31 15.33 -2.57
C PRO A 68 -6.44 14.55 -3.25
N GLU A 69 -6.66 14.79 -4.53
CA GLU A 69 -7.64 14.11 -5.38
C GLU A 69 -7.34 12.62 -5.54
N ASP A 70 -6.07 12.25 -5.71
CA ASP A 70 -5.64 10.86 -5.82
C ASP A 70 -5.85 10.13 -4.49
N ARG A 71 -5.46 10.76 -3.38
CA ARG A 71 -5.72 10.21 -2.04
C ARG A 71 -7.21 10.02 -1.79
N ALA A 72 -8.05 10.95 -2.24
CA ALA A 72 -9.50 10.83 -2.14
C ALA A 72 -10.06 9.68 -3.00
N ASP A 73 -9.55 9.47 -4.22
CA ASP A 73 -9.91 8.32 -5.06
C ASP A 73 -9.52 6.99 -4.41
N LEU A 74 -8.30 6.88 -3.90
CA LEU A 74 -7.81 5.68 -3.23
C LEU A 74 -8.69 5.32 -2.04
N ARG A 75 -9.01 6.29 -1.17
CA ARG A 75 -9.91 6.09 -0.01
C ARG A 75 -11.28 5.60 -0.44
N ARG A 76 -11.86 6.24 -1.45
CA ARG A 76 -13.18 5.88 -1.99
C ARG A 76 -13.18 4.44 -2.52
N ARG A 77 -12.16 4.06 -3.29
CA ARG A 77 -12.00 2.70 -3.83
C ARG A 77 -11.78 1.66 -2.74
N ALA A 78 -11.13 2.04 -1.64
CA ALA A 78 -10.94 1.18 -0.47
C ALA A 78 -12.16 1.14 0.48
N GLY A 79 -13.20 1.95 0.24
CA GLY A 79 -14.39 2.02 1.11
C GLY A 79 -14.13 2.59 2.51
N ARG A 80 -13.20 3.56 2.63
CA ARG A 80 -12.72 4.15 3.90
C ARG A 80 -12.82 5.68 3.95
#